data_AF-S8BLP7-F1
#
_entry.id   AF-S8BLP7-F1
#
_cell.length_a   1.000
_cell.length_b   1.000
_cell.length_c   1.000
_cell.angle_alpha   90.00
_cell.angle_beta   90.00
_cell.angle_gamma   90.00
#
_symmetry.space_group_name_H-M   'P 1'
#
loop_
_entity.id
_entity.type
_entity.pdbx_description
1 polymer ?
#
loop_
_entity_poly.entity_id
_entity_poly.type
_entity_poly.pdbx_seq_one_letter_code
_entity_poly.pdbx_strand_id
1 'polypeptide(L)'
;MAVSGRFERHLEQIEAAAADISSMRFSEPGTFTNSQVNKPPITSLIRDTSPYERVLFSSSNQPSFASRGPMLSAKSTLLSTLLDGTVMHQVRSAVSTAHLKGDVDVELLLQGAENLARIYPTPGLDDKIEHLRAKYNDLQSSVLLHEELVTAQRTQLDLQRGAADHHDEFEQHSKITQSLQSSITEAEIEAEELAIQQLDMRRVQVESDIRDLDRRLGGIMPSKGF
;
A
#
# COMPACT_ATOMS: atom_id res chain seq x y z
N MET A 1 76.57 -1.62 66.54
CA MET A 1 76.56 -2.91 65.80
C MET A 1 75.17 -3.39 65.32
N ALA A 2 74.05 -2.75 65.68
CA ALA A 2 72.70 -3.20 65.27
C ALA A 2 72.21 -2.71 63.90
N VAL A 3 72.94 -1.78 63.24
CA VAL A 3 72.55 -1.20 61.95
C VAL A 3 72.89 -2.14 60.77
N SER A 4 73.98 -2.90 60.88
CA SER A 4 74.41 -3.85 59.84
C SER A 4 73.37 -4.94 59.58
N GLY A 5 72.75 -5.49 60.62
CA GLY A 5 71.75 -6.55 60.47
C GLY A 5 70.38 -6.10 59.91
N ARG A 6 70.09 -4.79 59.91
CA ARG A 6 68.93 -4.24 59.19
C ARG A 6 69.25 -4.04 57.71
N PHE A 7 70.45 -3.55 57.42
CA PHE A 7 70.94 -3.39 56.05
C PHE A 7 71.03 -4.74 55.32
N GLU A 8 71.56 -5.78 55.97
CA GLU A 8 71.63 -7.14 55.44
C GLU A 8 70.25 -7.69 55.05
N ARG A 9 69.25 -7.50 55.93
CA ARG A 9 67.86 -7.94 55.67
C ARG A 9 67.23 -7.21 54.49
N HIS A 10 67.51 -5.91 54.32
CA HIS A 10 67.00 -5.18 53.17
C HIS A 10 67.70 -5.62 51.87
N LEU A 11 68.99 -5.96 51.94
CA LEU A 11 69.72 -6.53 50.80
C LEU A 11 69.12 -7.88 50.36
N GLU A 12 68.89 -8.77 51.32
CA GLU A 12 68.26 -10.08 51.08
C GLU A 12 66.83 -9.92 50.53
N GLN A 13 66.06 -8.94 51.04
CA GLN A 13 64.71 -8.64 50.55
C GLN A 13 64.71 -8.07 49.12
N ILE A 14 65.69 -7.23 48.78
CA ILE A 14 65.86 -6.68 47.44
C ILE A 14 66.25 -7.80 46.46
N GLU A 15 67.15 -8.70 46.87
CA GLU A 15 67.57 -9.84 46.07
C GLU A 15 66.41 -10.80 45.82
N ALA A 16 65.63 -11.12 46.86
CA ALA A 16 64.42 -11.94 46.74
C ALA A 16 63.40 -11.29 45.79
N ALA A 17 63.14 -9.99 45.91
CA ALA A 17 62.22 -9.28 45.02
C ALA A 17 62.76 -9.20 43.57
N ALA A 18 64.07 -9.02 43.38
CA ALA A 18 64.68 -9.00 42.07
C ALA A 18 64.60 -10.37 41.37
N ALA A 19 64.84 -11.45 42.11
CA ALA A 19 64.66 -12.81 41.61
C ALA A 19 63.21 -13.05 41.20
N ASP A 20 62.24 -12.63 42.02
CA ASP A 20 60.81 -12.80 41.77
C ASP A 20 60.38 -12.05 40.50
N ILE A 21 60.74 -10.76 40.38
CA ILE A 21 60.45 -9.92 39.20
C ILE A 21 61.12 -10.49 37.94
N SER A 22 62.35 -11.02 38.06
CA SER A 22 63.06 -11.63 36.91
C SER A 22 62.43 -12.96 36.46
N SER A 23 61.83 -13.71 37.39
CA SER A 23 61.18 -14.99 37.11
C SER A 23 59.79 -14.82 36.47
N MET A 24 59.19 -13.64 36.63
CA MET A 24 57.93 -13.30 35.98
C MET A 24 58.12 -13.29 34.46
N ARG A 25 57.43 -14.21 33.79
CA ARG A 25 57.39 -14.23 32.34
C ARG A 25 56.45 -13.14 31.84
N PHE A 26 57.02 -12.03 31.42
CA PHE A 26 56.31 -11.05 30.61
C PHE A 26 56.33 -11.52 29.15
N SER A 27 55.15 -11.72 28.57
CA SER A 27 55.07 -11.86 27.12
C SER A 27 55.61 -10.58 26.49
N GLU A 28 56.50 -10.70 25.50
CA GLU A 28 56.85 -9.54 24.70
C GLU A 28 55.54 -8.92 24.15
N PRO A 29 55.40 -7.59 24.19
CA PRO A 29 54.24 -6.94 23.59
C PRO A 29 54.17 -7.33 22.12
N GLY A 30 53.20 -8.19 21.77
CA GLY A 30 52.96 -8.53 20.38
C GLY A 30 52.72 -7.25 19.59
N THR A 31 53.26 -7.17 18.37
CA THR A 31 53.23 -6.02 17.45
C THR A 31 51.83 -5.44 17.17
N PHE A 32 50.77 -6.07 17.68
CA PHE A 32 49.37 -5.76 17.37
C PHE A 32 48.47 -5.50 18.58
N THR A 33 48.95 -5.58 19.83
CA THR A 33 48.08 -5.43 21.02
C THR A 33 47.44 -4.04 21.13
N ASN A 34 48.18 -2.98 20.74
CA ASN A 34 47.65 -1.60 20.67
C ASN A 34 46.88 -1.31 19.36
N SER A 35 46.88 -2.23 18.39
CA SER A 35 46.15 -2.06 17.11
C SER A 35 44.84 -2.83 17.04
N GLN A 36 44.61 -3.83 17.90
CA GLN A 36 43.41 -4.67 17.83
C GLN A 36 42.26 -4.23 18.73
N VAL A 37 42.41 -3.22 19.58
CA VAL A 37 41.29 -2.80 20.44
C VAL A 37 40.34 -1.80 19.74
N ASN A 38 40.73 -1.15 18.63
CA ASN A 38 39.77 -0.34 17.85
C ASN A 38 40.23 0.08 16.44
N LYS A 39 40.75 -0.83 15.63
CA LYS A 39 40.85 -0.57 14.18
C LYS A 39 39.69 -1.30 13.50
N PRO A 40 38.60 -0.60 13.07
CA PRO A 40 37.70 -1.23 12.14
C PRO A 40 38.53 -1.65 10.92
N PRO A 41 38.31 -2.84 10.34
CA PRO A 41 39.06 -3.25 9.16
C PRO A 41 38.92 -2.20 8.06
N ILE A 42 39.94 -2.01 7.20
CA ILE A 42 39.88 -1.05 6.08
C ILE A 42 38.63 -1.29 5.22
N THR A 43 38.12 -2.53 5.18
CA THR A 43 36.86 -2.93 4.52
C THR A 43 35.61 -2.28 5.13
N SER A 44 35.67 -1.75 6.35
CA SER A 44 34.61 -0.92 6.92
C SER A 44 34.66 0.53 6.44
N LEU A 45 35.84 1.03 6.05
CA LEU A 45 36.05 2.39 5.53
C LEU A 45 35.91 2.43 4.00
N ILE A 46 36.30 1.35 3.34
CA ILE A 46 36.12 1.09 1.91
C ILE A 46 35.16 -0.10 1.79
N ARG A 47 33.91 0.12 2.20
CA ARG A 47 32.81 -0.71 1.71
C ARG A 47 32.34 -0.10 0.40
N ASP A 48 31.99 -0.94 -0.57
CA ASP A 48 31.17 -0.47 -1.68
C ASP A 48 29.97 0.24 -1.07
N THR A 49 29.75 1.51 -1.45
CA THR A 49 28.59 2.25 -0.97
C THR A 49 27.36 1.40 -1.23
N SER A 50 26.58 1.15 -0.18
CA SER A 50 25.33 0.41 -0.34
C SER A 50 24.46 1.14 -1.39
N PRO A 51 23.58 0.44 -2.12
CA PRO A 51 22.70 1.10 -3.10
C PRO A 51 21.96 2.30 -2.51
N TYR A 52 21.60 2.21 -1.22
CA TYR A 52 21.02 3.28 -0.43
C TYR A 52 21.97 4.50 -0.26
N GLU A 53 23.22 4.26 0.14
CA GLU A 53 24.23 5.30 0.33
C GLU A 53 24.59 6.01 -0.98
N ARG A 54 24.59 5.31 -2.12
CA ARG A 54 24.89 5.90 -3.44
C ARG A 54 23.96 7.04 -3.82
N VAL A 55 22.70 7.01 -3.37
CA VAL A 55 21.70 8.06 -3.63
C VAL A 55 22.05 9.35 -2.88
N LEU A 56 22.68 9.25 -1.70
CA LEU A 56 23.03 10.42 -0.89
C LEU A 56 24.25 11.18 -1.44
N PHE A 57 25.10 10.51 -2.25
CA PHE A 57 26.37 11.05 -2.73
C PHE A 57 26.35 11.54 -4.19
N SER A 58 25.23 11.41 -4.90
CA SER A 58 25.08 12.04 -6.22
C SER A 58 24.85 13.55 -6.03
N SER A 59 25.92 14.34 -6.07
CA SER A 59 25.79 15.79 -6.03
C SER A 59 25.17 16.29 -7.34
N SER A 60 24.17 17.17 -7.25
CA SER A 60 23.43 17.69 -8.40
C SER A 60 24.22 18.66 -9.28
N ASN A 61 25.56 18.64 -9.25
CA ASN A 61 26.38 19.71 -9.81
C ASN A 61 27.57 19.26 -10.67
N GLN A 62 27.51 18.08 -11.30
CA GLN A 62 28.55 17.66 -12.24
C GLN A 62 27.94 17.24 -13.60
N PRO A 63 27.89 18.15 -14.58
CA PRO A 63 27.60 17.79 -15.95
C PRO A 63 28.94 17.46 -16.63
N SER A 64 29.41 16.21 -16.55
CA SER A 64 30.35 15.54 -17.50
C SER A 64 31.40 14.64 -16.85
N PHE A 65 31.05 13.42 -16.40
CA PHE A 65 32.01 12.31 -16.38
C PHE A 65 31.30 10.98 -16.65
N ALA A 66 30.85 10.80 -17.90
CA ALA A 66 30.48 9.49 -18.40
C ALA A 66 31.76 8.70 -18.77
N SER A 67 32.35 8.02 -17.78
CA SER A 67 33.37 7.01 -18.02
C SER A 67 32.79 5.61 -17.85
N ARG A 68 32.55 4.98 -19.01
CA ARG A 68 32.54 3.53 -19.31
C ARG A 68 32.39 2.55 -18.13
N GLY A 69 31.20 1.96 -18.05
CA GLY A 69 30.94 0.61 -17.49
C GLY A 69 29.78 -0.04 -18.25
N PRO A 70 29.78 -1.36 -18.49
CA PRO A 70 28.86 -1.99 -19.43
C PRO A 70 27.45 -2.18 -18.83
N MET A 71 26.45 -1.75 -19.58
CA MET A 71 25.08 -2.28 -19.65
C MET A 71 24.40 -2.68 -18.33
N LEU A 72 23.85 -1.68 -17.62
CA LEU A 72 22.69 -1.89 -16.75
C LEU A 72 21.47 -1.28 -17.46
N SER A 73 20.84 -2.14 -18.26
CA SER A 73 19.65 -1.87 -19.08
C SER A 73 18.40 -1.64 -18.21
N ALA A 74 17.55 -0.70 -18.62
CA ALA A 74 16.18 -0.41 -18.17
C ALA A 74 15.91 0.24 -16.79
N LYS A 75 16.85 0.24 -15.82
CA LYS A 75 16.62 0.89 -14.50
C LYS A 75 17.14 2.33 -14.37
N SER A 76 17.98 2.79 -15.31
CA SER A 76 18.60 4.12 -15.27
C SER A 76 17.67 5.27 -15.69
N THR A 77 16.64 5.00 -16.49
CA THR A 77 15.67 6.02 -16.97
C THR A 77 14.65 6.41 -15.90
N LEU A 78 14.22 5.45 -15.05
CA LEU A 78 13.37 5.75 -13.89
C LEU A 78 14.17 6.43 -12.78
N LEU A 79 15.44 6.06 -12.61
CA LEU A 79 16.32 6.71 -11.64
C LEU A 79 16.67 8.14 -12.03
N SER A 80 16.86 8.46 -13.32
CA SER A 80 17.13 9.83 -13.75
C SER A 80 15.90 10.74 -13.59
N THR A 81 14.69 10.23 -13.85
CA THR A 81 13.43 10.98 -13.67
C THR A 81 13.04 11.13 -12.19
N LEU A 82 13.35 10.13 -11.36
CA LEU A 82 13.19 10.18 -9.91
C LEU A 82 14.20 11.15 -9.25
N LEU A 83 15.44 11.21 -9.75
CA LEU A 83 16.44 12.20 -9.32
C LEU A 83 16.15 13.61 -9.84
N ASP A 84 15.44 13.75 -10.96
CA ASP A 84 15.03 15.06 -11.50
C ASP A 84 14.02 15.78 -10.59
N GLY A 85 13.59 15.15 -9.49
CA GLY A 85 12.82 15.79 -8.43
C GLY A 85 11.41 16.19 -8.84
N THR A 86 11.02 16.03 -10.10
CA THR A 86 9.71 16.46 -10.63
C THR A 86 8.56 15.76 -9.91
N VAL A 87 8.60 14.43 -9.79
CA VAL A 87 7.57 13.66 -9.09
C VAL A 87 7.60 13.91 -7.59
N MET A 88 8.79 13.98 -6.95
CA MET A 88 8.87 14.30 -5.52
C MET A 88 8.42 15.73 -5.20
N HIS A 89 8.69 16.70 -6.08
CA HIS A 89 8.20 18.07 -5.96
C HIS A 89 6.69 18.14 -6.18
N GLN A 90 6.14 17.37 -7.12
CA GLN A 90 4.69 17.27 -7.34
C GLN A 90 3.99 16.61 -6.16
N VAL A 91 4.53 15.51 -5.61
CA VAL A 91 4.00 14.88 -4.40
C VAL A 91 4.12 15.84 -3.20
N ARG A 92 5.25 16.55 -3.05
CA ARG A 92 5.42 17.53 -1.96
C ARG A 92 4.49 18.72 -2.09
N SER A 93 4.28 19.22 -3.31
CA SER A 93 3.30 20.26 -3.58
C SER A 93 1.88 19.74 -3.32
N ALA A 94 1.57 18.51 -3.76
CA ALA A 94 0.28 17.88 -3.55
C ALA A 94 -0.01 17.68 -2.06
N VAL A 95 0.99 17.29 -1.25
CA VAL A 95 0.87 17.16 0.21
C VAL A 95 0.71 18.54 0.88
N SER A 96 1.46 19.55 0.44
CA SER A 96 1.28 20.93 0.94
C SER A 96 -0.08 21.51 0.57
N THR A 97 -0.59 21.24 -0.64
CA THR A 97 -1.91 21.71 -1.08
C THR A 97 -3.04 20.89 -0.46
N ALA A 98 -2.82 19.59 -0.23
CA ALA A 98 -3.77 18.70 0.43
C ALA A 98 -4.15 19.23 1.82
N HIS A 99 -3.19 19.75 2.57
CA HIS A 99 -3.44 20.30 3.90
C HIS A 99 -4.22 21.63 3.86
N LEU A 100 -4.21 22.33 2.73
CA LEU A 100 -4.80 23.66 2.57
C LEU A 100 -6.14 23.65 1.81
N LYS A 101 -6.37 22.66 0.94
CA LYS A 101 -7.45 22.69 -0.06
C LYS A 101 -8.40 21.49 -0.01
N GLY A 102 -8.11 20.48 0.82
CA GLY A 102 -8.99 19.31 1.03
C GLY A 102 -9.11 18.36 -0.16
N ASP A 103 -8.64 18.76 -1.34
CA ASP A 103 -8.55 17.93 -2.52
C ASP A 103 -7.15 17.29 -2.57
N VAL A 104 -7.12 15.98 -2.33
CA VAL A 104 -5.89 15.20 -2.20
C VAL A 104 -5.86 14.19 -3.33
N ASP A 105 -4.88 14.31 -4.22
CA ASP A 105 -4.64 13.30 -5.25
C ASP A 105 -4.00 12.06 -4.60
N VAL A 106 -4.84 11.08 -4.28
CA VAL A 106 -4.47 9.85 -3.57
C VAL A 106 -3.61 8.93 -4.46
N GLU A 107 -3.81 8.93 -5.78
CA GLU A 107 -3.01 8.10 -6.70
C GLU A 107 -1.56 8.57 -6.73
N LEU A 108 -1.35 9.88 -6.88
CA LEU A 108 -0.02 10.49 -6.86
C LEU A 108 0.68 10.23 -5.52
N LEU A 109 -0.06 10.26 -4.40
CA LEU A 109 0.48 9.97 -3.08
C LEU A 109 0.88 8.50 -2.92
N LEU A 110 0.05 7.56 -3.38
CA LEU A 110 0.36 6.13 -3.37
C LEU A 110 1.56 5.81 -4.27
N GLN A 111 1.65 6.44 -5.44
CA GLN A 111 2.80 6.30 -6.34
C GLN A 111 4.09 6.87 -5.70
N GLY A 112 3.99 8.01 -5.01
CA GLY A 112 5.09 8.57 -4.22
C GLY A 112 5.54 7.63 -3.11
N ALA A 113 4.58 7.04 -2.38
CA ALA A 113 4.86 6.09 -1.31
C ALA A 113 5.54 4.82 -1.81
N GLU A 114 5.16 4.27 -2.96
CA GLU A 114 5.83 3.12 -3.59
C GLU A 114 7.26 3.44 -4.00
N ASN A 115 7.46 4.60 -4.61
CA ASN A 115 8.79 5.04 -5.03
C ASN A 115 9.70 5.22 -3.80
N LEU A 116 9.17 5.75 -2.69
CA LEU A 116 9.90 5.85 -1.44
C LEU A 116 10.15 4.48 -0.79
N ALA A 117 9.18 3.56 -0.79
CA ALA A 117 9.33 2.20 -0.25
C ALA A 117 10.45 1.42 -0.95
N ARG A 118 10.62 1.62 -2.27
CA ARG A 118 11.73 1.04 -3.05
C ARG A 118 13.11 1.54 -2.63
N ILE A 119 13.22 2.82 -2.26
CA ILE A 119 14.49 3.45 -1.87
C ILE A 119 14.77 3.21 -0.38
N TYR A 120 13.72 3.10 0.44
CA TYR A 120 13.76 2.92 1.88
C TYR A 120 12.93 1.69 2.30
N PRO A 121 13.46 0.47 2.14
CA PRO A 121 12.75 -0.75 2.50
C PRO A 121 12.46 -0.76 4.00
N THR A 122 11.17 -0.71 4.35
CA THR A 122 10.69 -0.85 5.73
C THR A 122 9.79 -2.09 5.77
N PRO A 123 10.03 -3.05 6.69
CA PRO A 123 9.25 -4.29 6.72
C PRO A 123 7.75 -4.00 6.92
N GLY A 124 6.90 -4.63 6.10
CA GLY A 124 5.44 -4.48 6.15
C GLY A 124 4.89 -3.15 5.60
N LEU A 125 5.72 -2.34 4.95
CA LEU A 125 5.26 -1.13 4.25
C LEU A 125 4.56 -1.47 2.93
N ASP A 126 5.11 -2.44 2.19
CA ASP A 126 4.55 -2.87 0.89
C ASP A 126 3.13 -3.42 1.05
N ASP A 127 2.89 -4.27 2.05
CA ASP A 127 1.55 -4.80 2.38
C ASP A 127 0.54 -3.69 2.69
N LYS A 128 0.99 -2.61 3.35
CA LYS A 128 0.13 -1.46 3.67
C LYS A 128 -0.20 -0.64 2.43
N ILE A 129 0.77 -0.45 1.54
CA ILE A 129 0.55 0.26 0.27
C ILE A 129 -0.41 -0.53 -0.61
N GLU A 130 -0.26 -1.86 -0.68
CA GLU A 130 -1.19 -2.73 -1.39
C GLU A 130 -2.61 -2.66 -0.80
N HIS A 131 -2.73 -2.73 0.53
CA HIS A 131 -4.02 -2.59 1.20
C HIS A 131 -4.69 -1.23 0.92
N LEU A 132 -3.93 -0.14 0.95
CA LEU A 132 -4.44 1.19 0.62
C LEU A 132 -4.86 1.31 -0.84
N ARG A 133 -4.15 0.66 -1.77
CA ARG A 133 -4.54 0.58 -3.18
C ARG A 133 -5.84 -0.17 -3.39
N ALA A 134 -5.99 -1.35 -2.78
CA ALA A 134 -7.24 -2.11 -2.86
C ALA A 134 -8.41 -1.27 -2.36
N LYS A 135 -8.26 -0.62 -1.20
CA LYS A 135 -9.28 0.27 -0.64
C LYS A 135 -9.61 1.47 -1.54
N TYR A 136 -8.60 2.08 -2.17
CA TYR A 136 -8.81 3.19 -3.10
C TYR A 136 -9.62 2.75 -4.32
N ASN A 137 -9.27 1.60 -4.91
CA ASN A 137 -9.98 1.04 -6.07
C ASN A 137 -11.44 0.71 -5.74
N ASP A 138 -11.69 0.11 -4.57
CA ASP A 138 -13.05 -0.17 -4.10
C ASP A 138 -13.87 1.13 -3.97
N LEU A 139 -13.29 2.15 -3.34
CA LEU A 139 -13.96 3.44 -3.16
C LEU A 139 -14.18 4.16 -4.50
N GLN A 140 -13.23 4.10 -5.42
CA GLN A 140 -13.35 4.65 -6.76
C GLN A 140 -14.51 4.00 -7.52
N SER A 141 -14.64 2.67 -7.45
CA SER A 141 -15.77 1.97 -8.07
C SER A 141 -17.12 2.39 -7.49
N SER A 142 -17.20 2.60 -6.16
CA SER A 142 -18.41 3.08 -5.49
C SER A 142 -18.75 4.52 -5.88
N VAL A 143 -17.74 5.39 -5.98
CA VAL A 143 -17.92 6.78 -6.44
C VAL A 143 -18.46 6.81 -7.86
N LEU A 144 -17.90 6.03 -8.78
CA LEU A 144 -18.38 5.97 -10.17
C LEU A 144 -19.85 5.57 -10.27
N LEU A 145 -20.29 4.56 -9.52
CA LEU A 145 -21.70 4.17 -9.45
C LEU A 145 -22.58 5.32 -8.95
N HIS A 146 -22.16 5.99 -7.87
CA HIS A 146 -22.91 7.10 -7.32
C HIS A 146 -22.93 8.32 -8.25
N GLU A 147 -21.86 8.58 -8.99
CA GLU A 147 -21.80 9.64 -9.99
C GLU A 147 -22.80 9.39 -11.13
N GLU A 148 -22.88 8.15 -11.64
CA GLU A 148 -23.88 7.76 -12.63
C GLU A 148 -25.31 7.93 -12.11
N LEU A 149 -25.58 7.54 -10.86
CA LEU A 149 -26.90 7.73 -10.26
C LEU A 149 -27.24 9.22 -10.11
N VAL A 150 -26.28 10.05 -9.70
CA VAL A 150 -26.47 11.50 -9.55
C VAL A 150 -26.70 12.16 -10.89
N THR A 151 -26.03 11.72 -11.97
CA THR A 151 -26.28 12.26 -13.32
C THR A 151 -27.67 11.88 -13.80
N ALA A 152 -28.10 10.62 -13.63
CA ALA A 152 -29.46 10.20 -13.96
C ALA A 152 -30.52 11.04 -13.20
N GLN A 153 -30.35 11.20 -11.88
CA GLN A 153 -31.25 12.04 -11.07
C GLN A 153 -31.25 13.50 -11.51
N ARG A 154 -30.08 14.06 -11.84
CA ARG A 154 -29.97 15.44 -12.35
C ARG A 154 -30.70 15.61 -13.67
N THR A 155 -30.57 14.67 -14.61
CA THR A 155 -31.29 14.73 -15.89
C THR A 155 -32.80 14.65 -15.70
N GLN A 156 -33.29 13.79 -14.80
CA GLN A 156 -34.71 13.70 -14.47
C GLN A 156 -35.24 15.01 -13.86
N LEU A 157 -34.48 15.64 -12.97
CA LEU A 157 -34.85 16.93 -12.39
C LEU A 157 -34.83 18.06 -13.41
N ASP A 158 -33.91 18.03 -14.37
CA ASP A 158 -33.83 19.03 -15.43
C ASP A 158 -35.05 18.95 -16.36
N LEU A 159 -35.46 17.72 -16.73
CA LEU A 159 -36.72 17.48 -17.44
C LEU A 159 -37.94 17.99 -16.65
N GLN A 160 -37.99 17.74 -15.33
CA GLN A 160 -39.09 18.22 -14.48
C GLN A 160 -39.07 19.74 -14.30
N ARG A 161 -37.89 20.38 -14.21
CA ARG A 161 -37.74 21.83 -14.16
C ARG A 161 -38.13 22.48 -15.48
N GLY A 162 -37.71 21.91 -16.62
CA GLY A 162 -38.13 22.36 -17.94
C GLY A 162 -39.64 22.20 -18.18
N ALA A 163 -40.27 21.17 -17.60
CA ALA A 163 -41.73 21.02 -17.62
C ALA A 163 -42.46 21.97 -16.66
N ALA A 164 -41.80 22.46 -15.60
CA ALA A 164 -42.34 23.44 -14.66
C ALA A 164 -42.24 24.89 -15.18
N ASP A 165 -41.35 25.17 -16.13
CA ASP A 165 -41.22 26.48 -16.81
C ASP A 165 -42.36 26.75 -17.83
N HIS A 166 -43.24 25.75 -18.04
CA HIS A 166 -44.40 25.85 -18.94
C HIS A 166 -45.75 25.72 -18.22
N HIS A 167 -45.81 26.09 -16.94
CA HIS A 167 -47.05 26.12 -16.16
C HIS A 167 -47.12 27.38 -15.28
N ASP A 168 -47.21 28.54 -15.92
CA ASP A 168 -48.02 29.62 -15.36
C ASP A 168 -49.45 29.44 -15.88
N GLU A 169 -50.39 29.44 -14.92
CA GLU A 169 -51.84 29.48 -15.06
C GLU A 169 -52.60 28.11 -15.08
N PHE A 170 -53.13 27.81 -13.88
CA PHE A 170 -54.35 27.06 -13.53
C PHE A 170 -54.26 25.57 -13.12
N GLU A 171 -54.66 25.40 -11.86
CA GLU A 171 -55.40 24.29 -11.22
C GLU A 171 -54.70 22.93 -11.01
N GLN A 172 -54.38 22.56 -9.77
CA GLN A 172 -55.22 22.01 -8.69
C GLN A 172 -55.22 20.47 -8.67
N HIS A 173 -54.48 19.91 -7.70
CA HIS A 173 -54.64 18.59 -7.06
C HIS A 173 -55.12 17.39 -7.92
N SER A 174 -54.22 16.69 -8.63
CA SER A 174 -54.44 15.26 -9.00
C SER A 174 -53.21 14.46 -9.53
N LYS A 175 -51.96 14.87 -9.30
CA LYS A 175 -50.77 14.27 -9.97
C LYS A 175 -49.99 13.19 -9.16
N ILE A 176 -50.66 12.24 -8.50
CA ILE A 176 -49.93 11.09 -7.90
C ILE A 176 -50.08 9.81 -8.75
N THR A 177 -51.13 9.68 -9.56
CA THR A 177 -51.41 8.42 -10.29
C THR A 177 -50.85 8.39 -11.73
N GLN A 178 -50.34 9.51 -12.27
CA GLN A 178 -50.14 9.63 -13.72
C GLN A 178 -48.68 9.50 -14.20
N SER A 179 -47.67 9.43 -13.32
CA SER A 179 -46.25 9.44 -13.76
C SER A 179 -45.61 8.05 -13.96
N LEU A 180 -46.33 6.95 -13.73
CA LEU A 180 -45.82 5.60 -14.02
C LEU A 180 -46.20 5.10 -15.42
N GLN A 181 -47.06 5.81 -16.16
CA GLN A 181 -47.64 5.32 -17.41
C GLN A 181 -47.02 5.87 -18.70
N SER A 182 -45.94 6.67 -18.64
CA SER A 182 -45.48 7.44 -19.82
C SER A 182 -44.07 7.13 -20.34
N SER A 183 -43.57 5.91 -20.18
CA SER A 183 -42.33 5.46 -20.85
C SER A 183 -42.32 3.98 -21.20
N ILE A 184 -43.47 3.43 -21.60
CA ILE A 184 -43.52 2.08 -22.16
C ILE A 184 -43.78 2.26 -23.65
N THR A 185 -42.81 1.88 -24.48
CA THR A 185 -43.01 1.82 -25.93
C THR A 185 -43.83 0.56 -26.25
N GLU A 186 -44.79 0.65 -27.16
CA GLU A 186 -45.69 -0.48 -27.46
C GLU A 186 -44.94 -1.75 -27.93
N ALA A 187 -43.80 -1.57 -28.59
CA ALA A 187 -42.91 -2.67 -28.99
C ALA A 187 -42.23 -3.38 -27.81
N GLU A 188 -42.02 -2.68 -26.69
CA GLU A 188 -41.43 -3.26 -25.47
C GLU A 188 -42.46 -4.07 -24.69
N ILE A 189 -43.74 -3.69 -24.76
CA ILE A 189 -44.87 -4.46 -24.22
C ILE A 189 -44.96 -5.83 -24.90
N GLU A 190 -44.93 -5.86 -26.24
CA GLU A 190 -45.05 -7.11 -27.00
C GLU A 190 -43.90 -8.09 -26.68
N ALA A 191 -42.68 -7.58 -26.53
CA ALA A 191 -41.53 -8.40 -26.17
C ALA A 191 -41.63 -8.95 -24.74
N GLU A 192 -42.11 -8.14 -23.80
CA GLU A 192 -42.33 -8.54 -22.41
C GLU A 192 -43.47 -9.56 -22.28
N GLU A 193 -44.58 -9.38 -23.00
CA GLU A 193 -45.70 -10.33 -23.01
C GLU A 193 -45.26 -11.73 -23.49
N LEU A 194 -44.41 -11.81 -24.52
CA LEU A 194 -43.87 -13.07 -25.00
C LEU A 194 -42.91 -13.72 -23.98
N ALA A 195 -42.11 -12.92 -23.28
CA ALA A 195 -41.23 -13.43 -22.24
C ALA A 195 -42.03 -13.98 -21.05
N ILE A 196 -43.11 -13.31 -20.66
CA ILE A 196 -44.02 -13.76 -19.59
C ILE A 196 -44.70 -15.08 -19.98
N GLN A 197 -45.17 -15.23 -21.22
CA GLN A 197 -45.78 -16.50 -21.67
C GLN A 197 -44.80 -17.69 -21.57
N GLN A 198 -43.53 -17.49 -21.90
CA GLN A 198 -42.51 -18.54 -21.77
C GLN A 198 -42.28 -18.92 -20.31
N LEU A 199 -42.26 -17.92 -19.42
CA LEU A 199 -42.13 -18.14 -17.99
C LEU A 199 -43.33 -18.87 -17.41
N ASP A 200 -44.55 -18.55 -17.85
CA ASP A 200 -45.76 -19.24 -17.41
C ASP A 200 -45.79 -20.71 -17.86
N MET A 201 -45.38 -21.01 -19.10
CA MET A 201 -45.27 -22.39 -19.57
C MET A 201 -44.27 -23.20 -18.72
N ARG A 202 -43.11 -22.60 -18.43
CA ARG A 202 -42.09 -23.21 -17.58
C ARG A 202 -42.58 -23.38 -16.14
N ARG A 203 -43.30 -22.39 -15.61
CA ARG A 203 -43.91 -22.43 -14.27
C ARG A 203 -44.91 -23.57 -14.18
N VAL A 204 -45.82 -23.71 -15.15
CA VAL A 204 -46.83 -24.78 -15.17
C VAL A 204 -46.16 -26.16 -15.21
N GLN A 205 -45.10 -26.32 -16.00
CA GLN A 205 -44.34 -27.58 -16.03
C GLN A 205 -43.68 -27.90 -14.68
N VAL A 206 -43.03 -26.92 -14.06
CA VAL A 206 -42.44 -27.11 -12.72
C VAL A 206 -43.53 -27.40 -11.69
N GLU A 207 -44.69 -26.76 -11.77
CA GLU A 207 -45.83 -27.05 -10.90
C GLU A 207 -46.38 -28.47 -11.09
N SER A 208 -46.44 -29.00 -12.31
CA SER A 208 -46.83 -30.40 -12.52
C SER A 208 -45.81 -31.35 -11.94
N ASP A 209 -44.52 -31.07 -12.15
CA ASP A 209 -43.42 -31.90 -11.63
C ASP A 209 -43.42 -31.92 -10.09
N ILE A 210 -43.65 -30.76 -9.47
CA ILE A 210 -43.80 -30.64 -8.02
C ILE A 210 -45.04 -31.40 -7.55
N ARG A 211 -46.19 -31.28 -8.22
CA ARG A 211 -47.41 -32.03 -7.85
C ARG A 211 -47.20 -33.54 -7.96
N ASP A 212 -46.47 -34.00 -8.97
CA ASP A 212 -46.13 -35.41 -9.13
C ASP A 212 -45.15 -35.90 -8.06
N LEU A 213 -44.15 -35.08 -7.71
CA LEU A 213 -43.23 -35.34 -6.60
C LEU A 213 -43.98 -35.35 -5.26
N ASP A 214 -44.88 -34.41 -5.03
CA ASP A 214 -45.71 -34.34 -3.82
C ASP A 214 -46.64 -35.54 -3.72
N ARG A 215 -47.23 -35.99 -4.83
CA ARG A 215 -48.01 -37.23 -4.87
C ARG A 215 -47.15 -38.46 -4.55
N ARG A 216 -45.91 -38.52 -5.04
CA ARG A 216 -44.96 -39.59 -4.74
C ARG A 216 -44.48 -39.55 -3.29
N LEU A 217 -44.28 -38.36 -2.72
CA LEU A 217 -43.80 -38.16 -1.36
C LEU A 217 -44.91 -38.34 -0.32
N GLY A 218 -46.12 -37.86 -0.61
CA GLY A 218 -47.33 -38.04 0.18
C GLY A 218 -47.81 -39.50 0.24
N GLY A 219 -47.42 -40.33 -0.73
CA GLY A 219 -47.56 -41.79 -0.65
C GLY A 219 -46.49 -42.50 0.20
N ILE A 220 -45.43 -41.80 0.61
CA ILE A 220 -44.25 -42.33 1.30
C ILE A 220 -44.16 -41.88 2.77
N MET A 221 -45.15 -41.17 3.29
CA MET A 221 -45.27 -40.90 4.73
C MET A 221 -45.95 -42.10 5.44
N PRO A 222 -45.22 -43.02 6.11
CA PRO A 222 -45.86 -43.99 6.99
C PRO A 222 -46.49 -43.24 8.16
N SER A 223 -47.79 -43.44 8.37
CA SER A 223 -48.45 -43.06 9.62
C SER A 223 -47.81 -43.83 10.78
N LYS A 224 -46.80 -43.25 11.43
CA LYS A 224 -46.46 -43.63 12.80
C LYS A 224 -47.50 -43.00 13.72
N GLY A 225 -48.59 -43.74 13.92
CA GLY A 225 -49.56 -43.54 14.99
C GLY A 225 -49.77 -44.88 15.68
N PHE A 226 -49.21 -44.98 16.90
CA PHE A 226 -49.35 -46.03 17.92
C PHE A 226 -48.65 -47.38 17.66
#